data_AF-A0A6C0AJN1-F1
#
_entry.id   AF-A0A6C0AJN1-F1
#
_cell.length_a   1.000
_cell.length_b   1.000
_cell.length_c   1.000
_cell.angle_alpha   90.00
_cell.angle_beta   90.00
_cell.angle_gamma   90.00
#
_symmetry.space_group_name_H-M   'P 1'
#
loop_
_entity.id
_entity.type
_entity.pdbx_description
1 polymer ?
#
loop_
_entity_poly.entity_id
_entity_poly.type
_entity_poly.pdbx_seq_one_letter_code
_entity_poly.pdbx_strand_id
1 'polypeptide(L)'
;MPLNFSSLGFNSEDNAILQDMESAIDKSDTWDWVAKGDPGKWGYFMSPAPEIREIRRHLKMSHTAKTFEAAMTEMQSLALLGIDGYCSTKTLPFPVPSAPKASLVRTKEMDEKVRNEYKTRKAFAKAPKWSADYITAFPDVLRGI
;
A
#
# COMPACT_ATOMS: atom_id res chain seq x y z
N MET A 1 2.23 2.34 26.03
CA MET A 1 3.67 2.16 25.74
C MET A 1 3.83 2.57 24.30
N PRO A 2 4.76 3.49 23.97
CA PRO A 2 4.97 3.92 22.58
C PRO A 2 5.42 2.74 21.72
N LEU A 3 4.97 2.70 20.48
CA LEU A 3 5.23 1.59 19.57
C LEU A 3 6.70 1.60 19.11
N ASN A 4 7.32 0.43 19.03
CA ASN A 4 8.68 0.30 18.48
C ASN A 4 8.61 0.07 16.97
N PHE A 5 8.54 1.13 16.18
CA PHE A 5 8.41 1.02 14.72
C PHE A 5 9.66 0.41 14.05
N SER A 6 10.84 0.45 14.68
CA SER A 6 12.02 -0.27 14.15
C SER A 6 11.79 -1.78 14.03
N SER A 7 10.96 -2.37 14.91
CA SER A 7 10.59 -3.79 14.81
C SER A 7 9.69 -4.13 13.62
N LEU A 8 9.09 -3.10 13.00
CA LEU A 8 8.20 -3.21 11.85
C LEU A 8 8.92 -2.97 10.50
N GLY A 9 10.26 -2.84 10.52
CA GLY A 9 11.07 -2.71 9.30
C GLY A 9 11.29 -1.27 8.83
N PHE A 10 10.88 -0.26 9.59
CA PHE A 10 11.19 1.13 9.30
C PHE A 10 12.67 1.44 9.61
N ASN A 11 13.28 2.31 8.80
CA ASN A 11 14.62 2.81 9.08
C ASN A 11 14.60 3.74 10.32
N SER A 12 15.78 4.15 10.79
CA SER A 12 15.91 4.97 11.99
C SER A 12 15.25 6.35 11.88
N GLU A 13 15.26 6.94 10.68
CA GLU A 13 14.68 8.27 10.43
C GLU A 13 13.14 8.19 10.45
N ASP A 14 12.57 7.23 9.72
CA ASP A 14 11.13 6.99 9.68
C ASP A 14 10.60 6.60 11.07
N ASN A 15 11.34 5.79 11.83
CA ASN A 15 10.96 5.45 13.20
C ASN A 15 10.91 6.70 14.11
N ALA A 16 11.88 7.62 14.00
CA ALA A 16 11.86 8.86 14.77
C ALA A 16 10.67 9.76 14.39
N ILE A 17 10.37 9.86 13.09
CA ILE A 17 9.22 10.61 12.56
C ILE A 17 7.90 10.02 13.08
N LEU A 18 7.74 8.70 13.04
CA LEU A 18 6.52 8.02 13.49
C LEU A 18 6.34 8.13 15.00
N GLN A 19 7.41 8.03 15.80
CA GLN A 19 7.36 8.22 17.25
C GLN A 19 7.03 9.67 17.63
N ASP A 20 7.58 10.65 16.92
CA ASP A 20 7.25 12.06 17.13
C ASP A 20 5.76 12.31 16.83
N MET A 21 5.24 11.71 15.75
CA MET A 21 3.83 11.82 15.37
C MET A 21 2.90 11.14 16.39
N GLU A 22 3.20 9.89 16.77
CA GLU A 22 2.45 9.15 17.79
C GLU A 22 2.37 9.95 19.09
N SER A 23 3.51 10.47 19.56
CA SER A 23 3.56 11.29 20.78
C SER A 23 2.80 12.60 20.64
N ALA A 24 2.77 13.22 19.46
CA ALA A 24 2.02 14.44 19.23
C ALA A 24 0.52 14.19 19.25
N ILE A 25 0.04 13.11 18.63
CA ILE A 25 -1.36 12.71 18.61
C ILE A 25 -1.86 12.31 20.00
N ASP A 26 -1.04 11.59 20.77
CA ASP A 26 -1.30 11.26 22.18
C ASP A 26 -1.53 12.53 23.02
N LYS A 27 -0.68 13.55 22.82
CA LYS A 27 -0.75 14.80 23.58
C LYS A 27 -1.91 15.70 23.16
N SER A 28 -2.29 15.66 21.89
CA SER A 28 -3.43 16.42 21.38
C SER A 28 -4.77 15.74 21.66
N ASP A 29 -4.78 14.50 22.15
CA ASP A 29 -5.99 13.69 22.37
C ASP A 29 -6.87 13.58 21.12
N THR A 30 -6.23 13.37 19.96
CA THR A 30 -6.89 13.38 18.65
C THR A 30 -7.00 12.01 18.00
N TRP A 31 -6.73 10.92 18.73
CA TRP A 31 -6.79 9.55 18.15
C TRP A 31 -8.14 9.19 17.54
N ASP A 32 -9.24 9.57 18.22
CA ASP A 32 -10.60 9.36 17.71
C ASP A 32 -10.84 10.10 16.39
N TRP A 33 -10.30 11.32 16.28
CA TRP A 33 -10.36 12.10 15.06
C TRP A 33 -9.44 11.51 13.98
N VAL A 34 -8.25 11.03 14.33
CA VAL A 34 -7.33 10.40 13.36
C VAL A 34 -7.95 9.12 12.79
N ALA A 35 -8.65 8.32 13.61
CA ALA A 35 -9.33 7.11 13.15
C ALA A 35 -10.51 7.41 12.19
N LYS A 36 -11.35 8.40 12.52
CA LYS A 36 -12.63 8.63 11.82
C LYS A 36 -12.62 9.82 10.85
N GLY A 37 -11.62 10.67 10.98
CA GLY A 37 -11.50 11.94 10.28
C GLY A 37 -11.09 11.75 8.84
N ASP A 38 -11.79 12.45 7.96
CA ASP A 38 -11.38 12.60 6.58
C ASP A 38 -10.44 13.82 6.48
N PRO A 39 -9.16 13.65 6.12
CA PRO A 39 -8.26 14.78 5.93
C PRO A 39 -8.67 15.68 4.76
N GLY A 40 -9.62 15.24 3.93
CA GLY A 40 -10.18 15.94 2.79
C GLY A 40 -9.42 15.67 1.49
N LYS A 41 -9.86 16.31 0.40
CA LYS A 41 -9.36 16.11 -0.97
C LYS A 41 -7.84 16.28 -1.14
N TRP A 42 -7.21 17.05 -0.27
CA TRP A 42 -5.79 17.39 -0.34
C TRP A 42 -4.93 16.70 0.73
N GLY A 43 -5.49 15.70 1.42
CA GLY A 43 -4.78 14.92 2.43
C GLY A 43 -4.39 15.72 3.67
N TYR A 44 -3.60 15.08 4.54
CA TYR A 44 -3.21 15.63 5.84
C TYR A 44 -2.32 16.87 5.74
N PHE A 45 -1.59 17.02 4.63
CA PHE A 45 -0.69 18.15 4.43
C PHE A 45 -1.42 19.51 4.40
N MET A 46 -2.54 19.59 3.66
CA MET A 46 -3.31 20.84 3.50
C MET A 46 -4.62 20.87 4.31
N SER A 47 -4.81 19.93 5.23
CA SER A 47 -6.05 19.87 6.01
C SER A 47 -6.20 21.11 6.92
N PRO A 48 -7.33 21.83 6.86
CA PRO A 48 -7.60 22.99 7.72
C PRO A 48 -8.12 22.61 9.12
N ALA A 49 -8.23 21.30 9.40
CA ALA A 49 -8.80 20.76 10.63
C ALA A 49 -8.10 21.33 11.88
N PRO A 50 -8.85 21.74 12.91
CA PRO A 50 -8.28 22.23 14.16
C PRO A 50 -7.41 21.19 14.86
N GLU A 51 -7.73 19.90 14.70
CA GLU A 51 -6.97 18.77 15.25
C GLU A 51 -5.56 18.69 14.66
N ILE A 52 -5.41 18.96 13.36
CA ILE A 52 -4.08 19.01 12.71
C ILE A 52 -3.26 20.18 13.24
N ARG A 53 -3.92 21.32 13.53
CA ARG A 53 -3.23 22.45 14.17
C ARG A 53 -2.78 22.10 15.58
N GLU A 54 -3.55 21.32 16.31
CA GLU A 54 -3.17 20.87 17.65
C GLU A 54 -2.03 19.85 17.62
N ILE A 55 -2.11 18.83 16.76
CA ILE A 55 -1.02 17.85 16.55
C ILE A 55 0.29 18.59 16.22
N ARG A 56 0.24 19.56 15.31
CA ARG A 56 1.42 20.36 14.91
C ARG A 56 2.07 21.14 16.05
N ARG A 57 1.33 21.50 17.11
CA ARG A 57 1.89 22.19 18.29
C ARG A 57 2.73 21.28 19.16
N HIS A 58 2.50 19.96 19.11
CA HIS A 58 3.16 18.98 19.96
C HIS A 58 4.31 18.23 19.26
N LEU A 59 4.48 18.42 17.94
CA LEU A 59 5.62 17.91 17.18
C LEU A 59 6.93 18.50 17.71
N LYS A 60 7.94 17.66 17.88
CA LYS A 60 9.29 18.08 18.31
C LYS A 60 10.26 18.14 17.14
N MET A 61 9.96 17.44 16.05
CA MET A 61 10.80 17.41 14.86
C MET A 61 10.21 18.29 13.76
N SER A 62 11.06 18.76 12.85
CA SER A 62 10.60 19.42 11.63
C SER A 62 10.16 18.37 10.63
N HIS A 63 8.92 18.45 10.16
CA HIS A 63 8.38 17.56 9.14
C HIS A 63 8.21 18.32 7.84
N THR A 64 8.67 17.73 6.74
CA THR A 64 8.26 18.19 5.41
C THR A 64 6.78 17.87 5.18
N ALA A 65 6.18 18.54 4.20
CA ALA A 65 4.82 18.23 3.74
C ALA A 65 4.58 16.73 3.54
N LYS A 66 5.52 16.09 2.85
CA LYS A 66 5.46 14.68 2.47
C LYS A 66 5.64 13.74 3.65
N THR A 67 6.61 14.02 4.54
CA THR A 67 6.86 13.17 5.72
C THR A 67 5.71 13.29 6.73
N PHE A 68 5.15 14.49 6.89
CA PHE A 68 3.96 14.69 7.72
C PHE A 68 2.76 13.90 7.20
N GLU A 69 2.49 13.99 5.88
CA GLU A 69 1.38 13.27 5.26
C GLU A 69 1.54 11.75 5.35
N ALA A 70 2.75 11.24 5.09
CA ALA A 70 3.05 9.81 5.23
C ALA A 70 2.86 9.34 6.68
N ALA A 71 3.43 10.06 7.66
CA ALA A 71 3.31 9.72 9.07
C ALA A 71 1.85 9.75 9.56
N MET A 72 1.08 10.78 9.19
CA MET A 72 -0.35 10.84 9.55
C MET A 72 -1.16 9.70 8.94
N THR A 73 -0.83 9.27 7.72
CA THR A 73 -1.49 8.12 7.07
C THR A 73 -1.19 6.81 7.81
N GLU A 74 0.04 6.64 8.29
CA GLU A 74 0.41 5.50 9.12
C GLU A 74 -0.30 5.55 10.48
N MET A 75 -0.39 6.73 11.10
CA MET A 75 -1.13 6.90 12.36
C MET A 75 -2.63 6.67 12.19
N GLN A 76 -3.22 7.07 11.06
CA GLN A 76 -4.61 6.73 10.73
C GLN A 76 -4.82 5.23 10.61
N SER A 77 -3.89 4.53 9.96
CA SER A 77 -3.93 3.06 9.85
C SER A 77 -3.82 2.40 11.22
N LEU A 78 -2.93 2.90 12.08
CA LEU A 78 -2.78 2.46 13.47
C LEU A 78 -4.05 2.70 14.29
N ALA A 79 -4.66 3.88 14.16
CA ALA A 79 -5.87 4.26 14.87
C ALA A 79 -7.10 3.43 14.44
N LEU A 80 -7.20 3.12 13.14
CA LEU A 80 -8.29 2.33 12.57
C LEU A 80 -8.20 0.84 12.92
N LEU A 81 -7.00 0.26 12.85
CA LEU A 81 -6.79 -1.19 13.02
C LEU A 81 -6.48 -1.59 14.45
N GLY A 82 -6.09 -0.63 15.30
CA GLY A 82 -5.46 -0.90 16.57
C GLY A 82 -4.04 -1.45 16.40
N ILE A 83 -3.30 -1.53 17.52
CA ILE A 83 -1.89 -1.94 17.54
C ILE A 83 -1.69 -3.32 16.89
N ASP A 84 -2.47 -4.32 17.31
CA ASP A 84 -2.32 -5.69 16.81
C ASP A 84 -2.64 -5.80 15.32
N GLY A 85 -3.72 -5.13 14.88
CA GLY A 85 -4.12 -5.09 13.48
C GLY A 85 -3.06 -4.40 12.62
N TYR A 86 -2.58 -3.23 13.05
CA TYR A 86 -1.54 -2.49 12.34
C TYR A 86 -0.23 -3.28 12.24
N CYS A 87 0.25 -3.83 13.36
CA CYS A 87 1.44 -4.69 13.36
C CYS A 87 1.27 -5.86 12.39
N SER A 88 0.11 -6.53 12.37
CA SER A 88 -0.16 -7.65 11.44
C SER A 88 -0.10 -7.25 9.97
N THR A 89 -0.42 -5.99 9.62
CA THR A 89 -0.25 -5.48 8.25
C THR A 89 1.21 -5.20 7.88
N LYS A 90 2.07 -4.93 8.88
CA LYS A 90 3.49 -4.57 8.68
C LYS A 90 4.44 -5.76 8.83
N THR A 91 4.14 -6.74 9.69
CA THR A 91 5.03 -7.87 10.02
C THR A 91 5.02 -9.02 9.00
N LEU A 92 4.44 -8.83 7.81
CA LEU A 92 4.02 -9.89 6.89
C LEU A 92 2.93 -10.80 7.47
N PRO A 93 2.00 -11.27 6.63
CA PRO A 93 1.21 -12.43 6.99
C PRO A 93 2.20 -13.62 7.06
N PHE A 94 2.03 -14.54 8.03
CA PHE A 94 2.27 -15.95 7.69
C PHE A 94 1.62 -16.14 6.33
N PRO A 95 2.31 -16.66 5.29
CA PRO A 95 1.64 -16.88 4.03
C PRO A 95 0.42 -17.75 4.35
N VAL A 96 -0.78 -17.14 4.36
CA VAL A 96 -1.97 -17.86 3.97
C VAL A 96 -1.50 -18.53 2.69
N PRO A 97 -1.49 -19.87 2.57
CA PRO A 97 -1.15 -20.47 1.32
C PRO A 97 -2.14 -19.88 0.34
N SER A 98 -1.71 -18.87 -0.42
CA SER A 98 -2.46 -18.36 -1.56
C SER A 98 -2.65 -19.63 -2.35
N ALA A 99 -3.90 -20.09 -2.49
CA ALA A 99 -4.22 -21.18 -3.37
C ALA A 99 -3.34 -20.97 -4.59
N PRO A 100 -2.41 -21.90 -4.88
CA PRO A 100 -1.26 -21.63 -5.73
C PRO A 100 -1.79 -20.88 -6.93
N LYS A 101 -1.40 -19.60 -7.10
CA LYS A 101 -1.64 -18.91 -8.37
C LYS A 101 -1.09 -19.89 -9.36
N ALA A 102 -1.96 -20.57 -10.12
CA ALA A 102 -1.53 -21.66 -10.98
C ALA A 102 -0.39 -21.07 -11.77
N SER A 103 0.84 -21.51 -11.46
CA SER A 103 2.03 -21.01 -12.12
C SER A 103 1.75 -21.39 -13.55
N LEU A 104 1.41 -20.41 -14.39
CA LEU A 104 1.18 -20.65 -15.80
C LEU A 104 2.50 -21.21 -16.29
N VAL A 105 2.58 -22.53 -16.43
CA VAL A 105 3.77 -23.19 -16.91
C VAL A 105 3.77 -22.95 -18.40
N ARG A 106 4.81 -22.30 -18.91
CA ARG A 106 4.97 -22.13 -20.34
C ARG A 106 5.15 -23.51 -20.98
N THR A 107 4.25 -23.87 -21.88
CA THR A 107 4.36 -25.09 -22.67
C THR A 107 4.33 -24.73 -24.15
N LYS A 108 5.01 -25.53 -24.99
CA LYS A 108 5.02 -25.30 -26.45
C LYS A 108 3.61 -25.34 -27.05
N GLU A 109 2.75 -26.19 -26.50
CA GLU A 109 1.35 -26.30 -26.91
C GLU A 109 0.54 -25.03 -26.64
N MET A 110 0.75 -24.39 -25.47
CA MET A 110 0.09 -23.13 -25.18
C MET A 110 0.65 -21.96 -25.97
N ASP A 111 1.96 -21.95 -26.25
CA ASP A 111 2.56 -20.97 -27.16
C ASP A 111 1.91 -21.05 -28.54
N GLU A 112 1.79 -22.24 -29.14
CA GLU A 112 1.12 -22.42 -30.43
C GLU A 112 -0.36 -22.04 -30.40
N LYS A 113 -1.07 -22.40 -29.34
CA LYS A 113 -2.49 -22.05 -29.16
C LYS A 113 -2.72 -20.54 -29.04
N VAL A 114 -1.86 -19.83 -28.30
CA VAL A 114 -1.91 -18.36 -28.21
C VAL A 114 -1.54 -17.71 -29.54
N ARG A 115 -0.53 -18.22 -30.24
CA ARG A 115 -0.13 -17.71 -31.56
C ARG A 115 -1.24 -17.89 -32.61
N ASN A 116 -1.92 -19.03 -32.62
CA ASN A 116 -3.04 -19.30 -33.53
C ASN A 116 -4.27 -18.45 -33.18
N GLU A 117 -4.59 -18.28 -31.90
CA GLU A 117 -5.65 -17.35 -31.47
C GLU A 117 -5.34 -15.92 -31.92
N TYR A 118 -4.11 -15.44 -31.68
CA TYR A 118 -3.69 -14.10 -32.08
C TYR A 118 -3.76 -13.87 -33.60
N LYS A 119 -3.39 -14.87 -34.42
CA LYS A 119 -3.46 -14.80 -35.89
C LYS A 119 -4.89 -14.87 -36.45
N THR A 120 -5.76 -15.65 -35.82
CA THR A 120 -7.15 -15.84 -36.28
C THR A 120 -8.11 -14.78 -35.73
N ARG A 121 -7.69 -14.06 -34.69
CA ARG A 121 -8.47 -12.97 -34.09
C ARG A 121 -8.60 -11.81 -35.07
N LYS A 122 -9.83 -11.30 -35.21
CA LYS A 122 -10.09 -10.05 -35.94
C LYS A 122 -9.33 -8.90 -35.29
N ALA A 123 -8.77 -8.00 -36.10
CA ALA A 123 -8.13 -6.79 -35.61
C ALA A 123 -9.08 -6.06 -34.64
N PHE A 124 -8.53 -5.61 -33.49
CA PHE A 124 -9.25 -4.91 -32.41
C PHE A 124 -10.29 -5.71 -31.60
N ALA A 125 -10.46 -7.01 -31.85
CA ALA A 125 -11.30 -7.85 -30.99
C ALA A 125 -10.61 -8.11 -29.63
N LYS A 126 -11.41 -8.13 -28.56
CA LYS A 126 -10.92 -8.36 -27.18
C LYS A 126 -10.36 -9.78 -27.06
N ALA A 127 -9.16 -9.89 -26.50
CA ALA A 127 -8.53 -11.19 -26.23
C ALA A 127 -9.32 -11.96 -25.16
N PRO A 128 -9.49 -13.29 -25.29
CA PRO A 128 -9.98 -14.14 -24.22
C PRO A 128 -9.10 -13.99 -22.96
N LYS A 129 -9.71 -14.07 -21.78
CA LYS A 129 -9.01 -13.88 -20.49
C LYS A 129 -7.75 -14.76 -20.37
N TRP A 130 -7.84 -16.03 -20.78
CA TRP A 130 -6.72 -16.97 -20.74
C TRP A 130 -5.55 -16.57 -21.67
N SER A 131 -5.84 -15.97 -22.84
CA SER A 131 -4.82 -15.52 -23.80
C SER A 131 -4.16 -14.23 -23.31
N ALA A 132 -4.96 -13.29 -22.78
CA ALA A 132 -4.46 -12.07 -22.17
C ALA A 132 -3.53 -12.36 -20.97
N ASP A 133 -3.99 -13.20 -20.04
CA ASP A 133 -3.20 -13.58 -18.85
C ASP A 133 -1.90 -14.30 -19.26
N TYR A 134 -1.91 -15.12 -20.31
CA TYR A 134 -0.73 -15.81 -20.84
C TYR A 134 0.26 -14.85 -21.51
N ILE A 135 -0.22 -13.91 -22.34
CA ILE A 135 0.64 -12.90 -23.00
C ILE A 135 1.24 -11.94 -21.95
N THR A 136 0.49 -11.59 -20.91
CA THR A 136 1.02 -10.80 -19.79
C THR A 136 2.12 -11.54 -19.03
N ALA A 137 1.98 -12.86 -18.85
CA ALA A 137 3.00 -13.70 -18.21
C ALA A 137 4.22 -13.96 -19.13
N PHE A 138 4.00 -14.13 -20.44
CA PHE A 138 5.01 -14.50 -21.44
C PHE A 138 4.90 -13.62 -22.70
N PRO A 139 5.35 -12.35 -22.63
CA PRO A 139 5.20 -11.40 -23.74
C PRO A 139 6.03 -11.78 -24.97
N ASP A 140 7.07 -12.60 -24.80
CA ASP A 140 7.93 -13.08 -25.87
C ASP A 140 7.27 -14.15 -26.76
N VAL A 141 6.12 -14.70 -26.36
CA VAL A 141 5.38 -15.70 -27.14
C VAL A 141 4.91 -15.13 -28.49
N LEU A 142 4.67 -13.82 -28.57
CA LEU A 142 4.30 -13.15 -29.83
C LEU A 142 5.51 -12.54 -30.57
N ARG A 143 6.73 -12.71 -30.05
CA ARG A 143 7.94 -12.20 -30.71
C ARG A 143 8.15 -12.93 -32.04
N GLY A 144 8.03 -12.21 -33.16
CA GLY A 144 8.23 -12.73 -34.52
C GLY A 144 6.94 -13.16 -35.25
N ILE A 145 5.76 -12.80 -34.73
CA ILE A 145 4.48 -12.80 -35.47
C ILE A 145 4.16 -11.37 -35.86
#